data_AF-A0A0F6I7P6-F1
#
_entry.id   AF-A0A0F6I7P6-F1
#
_cell.length_a   1.000
_cell.length_b   1.000
_cell.length_c   1.000
_cell.angle_alpha   90.00
_cell.angle_beta   90.00
_cell.angle_gamma   90.00
#
_symmetry.space_group_name_H-M   'P 1'
#
loop_
_entity.id
_entity.type
_entity.pdbx_description
1 polymer ?
#
loop_
_entity_poly.entity_id
_entity_poly.type
_entity_poly.pdbx_seq_one_letter_code
_entity_poly.pdbx_strand_id
1 'polypeptide(L)'
;MEDREEYHIYKHIAPNNTSPRVWGSAGQECFTGIDGLENAIKKAIELQKNAPLGVEYSVQKYVYSKKTNYRPVKTKVWKNGEAA
;
A
#
# COMPACT_ATOMS: atom_id res chain seq x y z
N MET A 1 3.92 25.34 -0.17
CA MET A 1 4.74 24.41 -0.97
C MET A 1 4.55 23.05 -0.33
N GLU A 2 3.48 22.38 -0.75
CA GLU A 2 2.90 21.26 -0.02
C GLU A 2 3.71 19.98 -0.21
N ASP A 3 3.98 19.30 0.90
CA ASP A 3 4.44 17.91 0.90
C ASP A 3 3.46 17.07 0.08
N ARG A 4 3.97 16.28 -0.88
CA ARG A 4 3.12 15.41 -1.70
C ARG A 4 2.98 14.08 -0.99
N GLU A 5 1.75 13.70 -0.69
CA GLU A 5 1.42 12.43 -0.05
C GLU A 5 0.79 11.49 -1.09
N GLU A 6 1.40 10.32 -1.27
CA GLU A 6 0.91 9.28 -2.17
C GLU A 6 0.67 7.99 -1.40
N TYR A 7 -0.43 7.31 -1.68
CA TYR A 7 -0.78 6.05 -1.04
C TYR A 7 -0.80 4.95 -2.11
N HIS A 8 -0.06 3.88 -1.84
CA HIS A 8 0.14 2.77 -2.76
C HIS A 8 -0.29 1.46 -2.10
N ILE A 9 -1.03 0.64 -2.84
CA ILE A 9 -1.45 -0.68 -2.39
C ILE A 9 -0.45 -1.71 -2.89
N TYR A 10 0.02 -2.56 -1.98
CA TYR A 10 0.93 -3.66 -2.26
C TYR A 10 0.21 -4.98 -2.01
N LYS A 11 0.42 -5.93 -2.92
CA LYS A 11 0.00 -7.32 -2.81
C LYS A 11 1.17 -8.15 -2.30
N HIS A 12 0.89 -8.97 -1.30
CA HIS A 12 1.80 -9.94 -0.71
C HIS A 12 1.21 -11.33 -0.94
N ILE A 13 2.03 -12.24 -1.44
CA ILE A 13 1.66 -13.63 -1.67
C ILE A 13 2.53 -14.45 -0.74
N ALA A 14 1.88 -15.21 0.14
CA ALA A 14 2.56 -16.10 1.06
C ALA A 14 3.42 -17.12 0.28
N PRO A 15 4.61 -17.46 0.79
CA PRO A 15 5.41 -18.52 0.20
C PRO A 15 4.67 -19.84 0.27
N ASN A 16 4.82 -20.68 -0.75
CA ASN A 16 4.37 -22.07 -0.75
C ASN A 16 5.58 -23.00 -0.98
N ASN A 17 5.36 -24.32 -0.96
CA ASN A 17 6.44 -25.31 -1.14
C ASN A 17 7.23 -25.15 -2.46
N THR A 18 6.71 -24.43 -3.44
CA THR A 18 7.26 -24.29 -4.79
C THR A 18 7.62 -22.85 -5.17
N SER A 19 7.32 -21.85 -4.32
CA SER A 19 7.54 -20.44 -4.63
C SER A 19 7.88 -19.63 -3.37
N PRO A 20 8.90 -18.75 -3.43
CA PRO A 20 9.21 -17.83 -2.34
C PRO A 20 8.09 -16.81 -2.12
N ARG A 21 8.17 -16.05 -1.02
CA ARG A 21 7.27 -14.94 -0.72
C ARG A 21 7.42 -13.89 -1.82
N VAL A 22 6.32 -13.59 -2.50
CA VAL A 22 6.28 -12.55 -3.54
C VAL A 22 5.56 -11.34 -3.00
N TRP A 23 6.10 -10.15 -3.24
CA TRP A 23 5.42 -8.90 -2.95
C TRP A 23 5.63 -7.92 -4.10
N GLY A 24 4.61 -7.12 -4.39
CA GLY A 24 4.63 -6.17 -5.50
C GLY A 24 3.46 -5.20 -5.42
N SER A 25 3.51 -4.14 -6.22
CA SER A 25 2.39 -3.21 -6.31
C SER A 25 1.15 -3.93 -6.81
N ALA A 26 0.02 -3.75 -6.13
CA ALA A 26 -1.26 -4.35 -6.51
C ALA A 26 -1.88 -3.71 -7.77
N GLY A 27 -1.27 -2.64 -8.27
CA GLY A 27 -1.66 -1.93 -9.49
C GLY A 27 -0.79 -0.69 -9.70
N GLN A 28 -1.14 0.08 -10.73
CA GLN A 28 -0.56 1.40 -11.01
C GLN A 28 -1.36 2.54 -10.33
N GLU A 29 -2.47 2.21 -9.67
CA GLU A 29 -3.31 3.16 -8.95
C GLU A 29 -2.56 3.69 -7.70
N CYS A 30 -2.31 5.00 -7.71
CA CYS A 30 -1.79 5.75 -6.58
C CYS A 30 -2.83 6.76 -6.12
N PHE A 31 -3.18 6.73 -4.84
CA PHE A 31 -4.17 7.63 -4.26
C PHE A 31 -3.46 8.84 -3.69
N THR A 32 -3.98 10.03 -3.94
CA THR A 32 -3.40 11.31 -3.49
C THR A 32 -4.51 12.23 -2.97
N GLY A 33 -4.14 13.21 -2.14
CA GLY A 33 -5.08 14.17 -1.57
C GLY A 33 -5.59 13.78 -0.17
N ILE A 34 -6.52 14.57 0.38
CA ILE A 34 -7.00 14.49 1.77
C ILE A 34 -7.63 13.11 2.06
N ASP A 35 -8.43 12.60 1.13
CA ASP A 35 -9.08 11.28 1.22
C ASP A 35 -8.24 10.14 0.63
N GLY A 36 -7.00 10.40 0.24
CA GLY A 36 -6.14 9.41 -0.43
C GLY A 36 -5.90 8.17 0.43
N LEU A 37 -5.72 8.36 1.74
CA LEU A 37 -5.54 7.27 2.70
C LEU A 37 -6.79 6.39 2.78
N GLU A 38 -7.94 7.02 3.00
CA GLU A 38 -9.21 6.30 3.18
C GLU A 38 -9.58 5.53 1.91
N ASN A 39 -9.42 6.15 0.74
CA ASN A 39 -9.68 5.50 -0.55
C ASN A 39 -8.71 4.32 -0.80
N ALA A 40 -7.43 4.48 -0.49
CA ALA A 40 -6.46 3.40 -0.60
C ALA A 40 -6.80 2.23 0.34
N ILE A 41 -7.22 2.51 1.58
CA ILE A 41 -7.64 1.49 2.54
C ILE A 41 -8.93 0.80 2.07
N LYS A 42 -9.96 1.55 1.65
CA LYS A 42 -11.21 1.00 1.11
C LYS A 42 -10.95 0.05 -0.05
N LYS A 43 -10.14 0.49 -1.03
CA LYS A 43 -9.75 -0.35 -2.16
C LYS A 43 -8.95 -1.57 -1.72
N ALA A 44 -8.01 -1.43 -0.78
CA ALA A 44 -7.24 -2.55 -0.27
C ALA A 44 -8.13 -3.59 0.47
N ILE A 45 -9.16 -3.13 1.19
CA ILE A 45 -10.17 -4.00 1.82
C ILE A 45 -11.00 -4.73 0.75
N GLU A 46 -11.44 -4.05 -0.31
CA GLU A 46 -12.16 -4.69 -1.41
C GLU A 46 -11.30 -5.74 -2.14
N LEU A 47 -10.03 -5.43 -2.37
CA LEU A 47 -9.06 -6.36 -2.93
C LEU A 47 -8.83 -7.56 -2.00
N GLN A 48 -8.75 -7.33 -0.68
CA GLN A 48 -8.60 -8.39 0.32
C GLN A 48 -9.81 -9.31 0.37
N LYS A 49 -11.04 -8.79 0.23
CA LYS A 49 -12.28 -9.59 0.19
C LYS A 49 -12.33 -10.55 -1.00
N ASN A 50 -11.78 -10.15 -2.14
CA ASN A 50 -11.71 -10.97 -3.36
C ASN A 50 -10.39 -11.76 -3.45
N ALA A 51 -9.53 -11.68 -2.44
CA ALA A 51 -8.21 -12.31 -2.47
C ALA A 51 -8.33 -13.82 -2.21
N PRO A 52 -7.61 -14.66 -2.97
CA PRO A 52 -7.49 -16.07 -2.63
C PRO A 52 -6.69 -16.25 -1.33
N LEU A 53 -6.90 -17.40 -0.67
CA LEU A 53 -6.17 -17.80 0.54
C LEU A 53 -4.66 -17.69 0.32
N GLY A 54 -3.97 -16.97 1.20
CA GLY A 54 -2.52 -16.71 1.11
C GLY A 54 -2.14 -15.42 0.38
N VAL A 55 -3.11 -14.62 -0.08
CA VAL A 55 -2.87 -13.26 -0.59
C VAL A 55 -3.27 -12.23 0.47
N GLU A 56 -2.34 -11.34 0.80
CA GLU A 56 -2.55 -10.22 1.71
C GLU A 56 -2.30 -8.89 0.97
N TYR A 57 -3.06 -7.86 1.31
CA TYR A 57 -2.82 -6.50 0.83
C TYR A 57 -2.33 -5.59 1.96
N SER A 58 -1.52 -4.59 1.60
CA SER A 58 -1.06 -3.56 2.52
C SER A 58 -1.07 -2.19 1.84
N VAL A 59 -1.37 -1.14 2.58
CA VAL A 59 -1.27 0.24 2.10
C VAL A 59 0.01 0.87 2.65
N GLN A 60 0.78 1.51 1.77
CA GLN A 60 1.97 2.27 2.11
C GLN A 60 1.79 3.73 1.71
N LYS A 61 2.04 4.63 2.66
CA LYS A 61 2.11 6.07 2.46
C LYS A 61 3.53 6.47 2.06
N TYR A 62 3.63 7.31 1.04
CA TYR A 62 4.85 7.88 0.50
C TYR A 62 4.75 9.39 0.67
N VAL A 63 5.59 9.96 1.52
CA VAL A 63 5.63 11.41 1.74
C VAL A 63 6.86 12.00 1.07
N TYR A 64 6.64 12.85 0.07
CA TYR A 64 7.69 13.55 -0.65
C TYR A 64 7.80 14.97 -0.12
N SER A 65 8.88 15.22 0.61
CA SER A 65 9.20 16.54 1.16
C SER A 65 10.43 17.12 0.48
N LYS A 66 10.48 18.44 0.30
CA LYS A 66 11.72 19.14 -0.10
C LYS A 66 12.86 18.88 0.90
N LYS A 67 12.52 18.74 2.20
CA LYS A 67 13.48 18.47 3.28
C LYS A 67 14.25 17.16 3.12
N THR A 68 13.67 16.16 2.47
CA THR A 68 14.31 14.85 2.25
C THR A 68 15.01 14.75 0.89
N ASN A 69 15.28 15.88 0.21
CA ASN A 69 15.71 15.92 -1.19
C ASN A 69 14.77 15.13 -2.10
N TYR A 70 13.45 15.25 -1.88
CA TYR A 70 12.42 14.53 -2.62
C TYR A 70 12.51 13.00 -2.53
N ARG A 71 13.27 12.46 -1.57
CA ARG A 71 13.22 11.02 -1.27
C ARG A 71 11.93 10.73 -0.52
N PRO A 72 11.07 9.82 -1.04
CA PRO A 72 9.82 9.49 -0.36
C PRO A 72 10.12 8.78 0.96
N VAL A 73 9.53 9.29 2.04
CA VAL A 73 9.44 8.54 3.30
C VAL A 73 8.31 7.54 3.15
N LYS A 74 8.65 6.25 3.22
CA LYS A 74 7.72 5.14 3.10
C LYS A 74 7.25 4.72 4.50
N THR A 75 5.95 4.80 4.75
CA THR A 75 5.34 4.37 6.00
C THR A 75 4.22 3.40 5.70
N LYS A 76 4.22 2.23 6.32
CA LYS A 76 3.09 1.31 6.22
C LYS A 76 1.96 1.86 7.08
N VAL A 77 0.78 2.00 6.52
CA VAL A 77 -0.38 2.59 7.22
C VAL A 77 -1.51 1.57 7.43
N TRP A 78 -1.50 0.47 6.68
CA TRP A 78 -2.51 -0.57 6.80
C TRP A 78 -1.99 -1.92 6.33
N LYS A 79 -2.40 -3.01 6.99
CA LYS A 79 -2.20 -4.39 6.52
C LYS A 79 -3.34 -5.28 6.99
N ASN A 80 -4.00 -5.97 6.04
CA ASN A 80 -4.93 -7.07 6.31
C ASN A 80 -5.99 -6.79 7.42
N GLY A 81 -6.54 -5.57 7.45
CA GLY A 81 -7.59 -5.18 8.41
C GLY A 81 -7.09 -4.50 9.68
N GLU A 82 -5.79 -4.54 9.96
CA GLU A 82 -5.18 -3.80 11.06
C GLU A 82 -4.53 -2.50 10.55
N ALA A 83 -4.87 -1.38 11.18
CA ALA A 83 -4.13 -0.13 11.03
C ALA A 83 -2.73 -0.31 11.65
N ALA A 84 -1.69 0.05 10.92
CA ALA A 84 -0.29 -0.14 11.32
C ALA A 84 0.24 0.99 12.20
#